data_AF-X1UVZ4-F1
#
_entry.id   AF-X1UVZ4-F1
#
_cell.length_a   1.000
_cell.length_b   1.000
_cell.length_c   1.000
_cell.angle_alpha   90.00
_cell.angle_beta   90.00
_cell.angle_gamma   90.00
#
_symmetry.space_group_name_H-M   'P 1'
#
loop_
_entity.id
_entity.type
_entity.pdbx_description
1 polymer ?
#
loop_
_entity_poly.entity_id
_entity_poly.type
_entity_poly.pdbx_seq_one_letter_code
_entity_poly.pdbx_strand_id
1 'polypeptide(L)'
;LPELYGVILVSQPSEIATVGLRKTVDFLKSNRNPILGLVENMAMCLCPQCGATFYPFTSPRVDLRTLAREDGIPFLLSFPQVSEMSQLKPYFDELAEKVIKAEGKVLKQDVLTMGARLERTIIKKGLRL
;
A
#
# COMPACT_ATOMS: atom_id res chain seq x y z
N LEU A 1 -23.01 1.23 -1.61
CA LEU A 1 -21.98 2.27 -1.81
C LEU A 1 -22.14 2.76 -3.25
N PRO A 2 -22.15 4.07 -3.53
CA PRO A 2 -21.93 4.55 -4.90
C PRO A 2 -20.67 3.88 -5.46
N GLU A 3 -20.59 3.70 -6.78
CA GLU A 3 -19.51 2.94 -7.42
C GLU A 3 -18.14 3.40 -6.90
N LEU A 4 -17.41 2.48 -6.25
CA LEU A 4 -16.09 2.76 -5.72
C LEU A 4 -15.11 2.89 -6.89
N TYR A 5 -14.65 4.10 -7.16
CA TYR A 5 -13.67 4.36 -8.22
C TYR A 5 -12.34 3.61 -8.01
N GLY A 6 -11.85 3.56 -6.76
CA GLY A 6 -10.68 2.78 -6.41
C GLY A 6 -10.10 3.12 -5.05
N VAL A 7 -9.05 2.38 -4.68
CA VAL A 7 -8.36 2.49 -3.39
C VAL A 7 -6.90 2.90 -3.60
N ILE A 8 -6.46 3.90 -2.84
CA ILE A 8 -5.03 4.24 -2.70
C ILE A 8 -4.55 3.62 -1.39
N LEU A 9 -3.53 2.79 -1.46
CA LEU A 9 -2.85 2.23 -0.30
C LEU A 9 -1.78 3.21 0.16
N VAL A 10 -1.66 3.42 1.47
CA VAL A 10 -0.59 4.22 2.07
C VAL A 10 0.10 3.36 3.12
N SER A 11 1.41 3.21 3.04
CA SER A 11 2.19 2.40 3.99
C SER A 11 3.57 2.99 4.22
N GLN A 12 4.16 2.72 5.37
CA GLN A 12 5.55 3.08 5.69
C GLN A 12 6.49 1.89 5.40
N PRO A 13 7.78 2.12 5.10
CA PRO A 13 8.72 1.05 4.72
C PRO A 13 9.25 0.27 5.93
N SER A 14 8.34 -0.26 6.75
CA SER A 14 8.65 -1.10 7.91
C SER A 14 8.01 -2.49 7.78
N GLU A 15 8.64 -3.49 8.39
CA GLU A 15 8.14 -4.86 8.37
C GLU A 15 6.74 -4.97 8.99
N ILE A 16 6.50 -4.26 10.10
CA ILE A 16 5.22 -4.26 10.81
C ILE A 16 4.11 -3.69 9.92
N ALA A 17 4.35 -2.59 9.22
CA ALA A 17 3.36 -1.99 8.32
C ALA A 17 3.05 -2.91 7.11
N THR A 18 4.06 -3.66 6.65
CA THR A 18 3.91 -4.60 5.54
C THR A 18 2.93 -5.73 5.85
N VAL A 19 2.86 -6.18 7.10
CA VAL A 19 1.85 -7.18 7.53
C VAL A 19 0.42 -6.66 7.35
N GLY A 20 0.19 -5.39 7.71
CA GLY A 20 -1.10 -4.72 7.50
C GLY A 20 -1.42 -4.54 6.01
N LEU A 21 -0.43 -4.06 5.25
CA LEU A 21 -0.54 -3.86 3.80
C LEU A 21 -0.98 -5.15 3.08
N ARG A 22 -0.32 -6.28 3.36
CA ARG A 22 -0.66 -7.57 2.74
C ARG A 22 -2.10 -8.01 3.03
N LYS A 23 -2.54 -7.90 4.29
CA LYS A 23 -3.93 -8.21 4.67
C LYS A 23 -4.95 -7.33 3.95
N THR A 24 -4.64 -6.04 3.81
CA THR A 24 -5.50 -5.10 3.06
C THR A 24 -5.53 -5.47 1.58
N VAL A 25 -4.39 -5.79 0.97
CA VAL A 25 -4.32 -6.25 -0.43
C VAL A 25 -5.17 -7.51 -0.63
N ASP A 26 -5.06 -8.50 0.25
CA ASP A 26 -5.88 -9.71 0.20
C ASP A 26 -7.39 -9.43 0.30
N PHE A 27 -7.76 -8.50 1.17
CA PHE A 27 -9.15 -8.04 1.29
C PHE A 27 -9.64 -7.38 0.00
N LEU A 28 -8.85 -6.49 -0.60
CA LEU A 28 -9.20 -5.81 -1.86
C LEU A 28 -9.29 -6.79 -3.04
N LYS A 29 -8.34 -7.74 -3.15
CA LYS A 29 -8.39 -8.87 -4.11
C LYS A 29 -9.71 -9.64 -3.98
N SER A 30 -10.11 -9.93 -2.74
CA SER A 30 -11.31 -10.74 -2.46
C SER A 30 -12.62 -10.05 -2.82
N ASN A 31 -12.68 -8.73 -2.63
CA ASN A 31 -13.86 -7.94 -2.95
C ASN A 31 -13.83 -7.38 -4.38
N ARG A 32 -12.77 -7.68 -5.15
CA ARG A 32 -12.53 -7.13 -6.48
C ARG A 32 -12.55 -5.61 -6.52
N ASN A 33 -12.10 -4.98 -5.44
CA ASN A 33 -12.02 -3.53 -5.36
C ASN A 33 -10.82 -3.04 -6.18
N PRO A 34 -10.98 -2.06 -7.08
CA PRO A 34 -9.88 -1.52 -7.87
C PRO A 34 -8.84 -0.82 -6.98
N ILE A 35 -7.56 -1.07 -7.24
CA ILE A 35 -6.45 -0.40 -6.57
C ILE A 35 -5.85 0.61 -7.54
N LEU A 36 -5.84 1.89 -7.15
CA LEU A 36 -5.24 2.97 -7.94
C LEU A 36 -3.72 3.00 -7.78
N GLY A 37 -3.22 2.63 -6.58
CA GLY A 37 -1.80 2.43 -6.35
C GLY A 37 -1.38 2.48 -4.89
N LEU A 38 -0.08 2.35 -4.66
CA LEU A 38 0.59 2.41 -3.36
C LEU A 38 1.41 3.69 -3.24
N VAL A 39 1.22 4.39 -2.13
CA VAL A 39 2.06 5.50 -1.66
C VAL A 39 2.90 5.01 -0.50
N GLU A 40 4.22 5.16 -0.61
CA GLU A 40 5.13 4.96 0.50
C GLU A 40 5.17 6.26 1.32
N ASN A 41 4.79 6.21 2.59
CA ASN A 41 4.86 7.33 3.53
C ASN A 41 6.12 7.21 4.40
N MET A 42 6.64 8.35 4.88
CA MET A 42 7.82 8.40 5.75
C MET A 42 9.04 7.67 5.14
N ALA A 43 9.23 7.79 3.83
CA ALA A 43 10.30 7.11 3.09
C ALA A 43 11.70 7.58 3.51
N MET A 44 11.81 8.85 3.90
CA MET A 44 13.01 9.50 4.39
C MET A 44 12.61 10.68 5.28
N CYS A 45 13.48 11.14 6.16
CA CYS A 45 13.29 12.32 6.98
C CYS A 45 14.33 13.38 6.61
N LEU A 46 13.88 14.63 6.49
CA LEU A 46 14.75 15.78 6.23
C LEU A 46 15.08 16.47 7.54
N CYS A 47 16.37 16.55 7.89
CA CYS A 47 16.82 17.29 9.07
C CYS A 47 16.66 18.80 8.83
N PRO A 48 15.85 19.52 9.64
CA PRO A 48 15.65 20.95 9.44
C PRO A 48 16.89 21.79 9.80
N GLN A 49 17.83 21.24 10.57
CA GLN A 49 19.02 21.95 11.02
C GLN A 49 20.21 21.83 10.07
N CYS A 50 20.42 20.67 9.45
CA CYS A 50 21.59 20.42 8.59
C CYS A 50 21.26 20.01 7.15
N GLY A 51 19.99 19.83 6.81
CA GLY A 51 19.57 19.39 5.47
C GLY A 51 19.88 17.92 5.15
N ALA A 52 20.48 17.18 6.07
CA ALA A 52 20.76 15.76 5.88
C ALA A 52 19.46 14.96 5.73
N THR A 53 19.48 14.00 4.81
CA THR A 53 18.40 13.02 4.64
C THR A 53 18.76 11.76 5.43
N PHE A 54 17.85 11.27 6.26
CA PHE A 54 18.01 10.01 6.98
C PHE A 54 16.78 9.13 6.85
N TYR A 55 16.94 7.82 7.02
CA TYR A 55 15.84 6.86 6.94
C TYR A 55 15.31 6.61 8.36
N PRO A 56 14.06 6.96 8.68
CA PRO A 56 13.53 6.84 10.05
C PRO A 56 13.35 5.38 10.49
N PHE A 57 13.28 4.46 9.52
CA PHE A 57 13.19 3.02 9.78
C PHE A 57 14.54 2.37 9.49
N THR A 58 15.09 1.70 10.50
CA THR A 58 16.38 1.02 10.48
C THR A 58 16.31 -0.34 9.76
N SER A 59 17.48 -0.91 9.46
CA SER A 59 17.64 -2.08 8.61
C SER A 59 16.98 -3.37 9.17
N PRO A 60 16.32 -4.18 8.32
CA PRO A 60 16.11 -3.94 6.88
C PRO A 60 14.93 -3.00 6.64
N ARG A 61 15.20 -1.90 5.93
CA ARG A 61 14.13 -1.08 5.34
C ARG A 61 13.42 -1.93 4.29
N VAL A 62 12.09 -1.94 4.31
CA VAL A 62 11.31 -2.66 3.30
C VAL A 62 11.22 -1.82 2.03
N ASP A 63 11.59 -2.39 0.88
CA ASP A 63 11.37 -1.77 -0.43
C ASP A 63 9.92 -1.99 -0.89
N LEU A 64 9.06 -1.02 -0.57
CA LEU A 64 7.65 -1.07 -0.94
C LEU A 64 7.41 -0.94 -2.45
N ARG A 65 8.36 -0.40 -3.22
CA ARG A 65 8.24 -0.33 -4.68
C ARG A 65 8.40 -1.70 -5.30
N THR A 66 9.41 -2.46 -4.83
CA THR A 66 9.60 -3.85 -5.26
C THR A 66 8.42 -4.72 -4.84
N LEU A 67 7.94 -4.59 -3.61
CA LEU A 67 6.74 -5.30 -3.14
C LEU A 67 5.51 -4.97 -3.98
N ALA A 68 5.25 -3.69 -4.25
CA ALA A 68 4.13 -3.27 -5.10
C ALA A 68 4.22 -3.89 -6.50
N ARG A 69 5.42 -3.89 -7.10
CA ARG A 69 5.65 -4.52 -8.41
C ARG A 69 5.34 -6.02 -8.40
N GLU A 70 5.81 -6.73 -7.37
CA GLU A 70 5.57 -8.17 -7.21
C GLU A 70 4.08 -8.50 -7.03
N ASP A 71 3.36 -7.67 -6.27
CA ASP A 71 1.92 -7.79 -6.07
C ASP A 71 1.09 -7.22 -7.23
N GLY A 72 1.74 -6.69 -8.27
CA GLY A 72 1.10 -6.08 -9.43
C GLY A 72 0.38 -4.76 -9.13
N ILE A 73 0.67 -4.12 -8.00
CA ILE A 73 0.11 -2.83 -7.56
C ILE A 73 0.91 -1.68 -8.20
N PRO A 74 0.25 -0.67 -8.80
CA PRO A 74 0.92 0.54 -9.26
C PRO A 74 1.60 1.26 -8.09
N PHE A 75 2.88 1.62 -8.22
CA PHE A 75 3.55 2.46 -7.22
C PHE A 75 3.45 3.93 -7.63
N LEU A 76 2.84 4.76 -6.79
CA LEU A 76 2.56 6.16 -7.11
C LEU A 76 3.79 7.03 -6.80
N LEU A 77 4.13 7.17 -5.51
CA LEU A 77 5.30 7.91 -5.06
C LEU A 77 5.67 7.59 -3.60
N SER A 78 6.78 8.18 -3.17
CA SER A 78 7.31 8.14 -1.81
C SER A 78 7.27 9.53 -1.19
N PHE A 79 6.62 9.67 -0.04
CA PHE A 79 6.58 10.91 0.75
C PHE A 79 7.68 10.94 1.80
N PRO A 80 8.42 12.06 1.93
CA PRO A 80 9.30 12.27 3.07
C PRO A 80 8.49 12.64 4.32
N GLN A 81 9.06 12.35 5.49
CA GLN A 81 8.74 13.02 6.72
C GLN A 81 9.46 14.37 6.74
N VAL A 82 8.71 15.44 6.95
CA VAL A 82 9.23 16.81 6.97
C VAL A 82 8.80 17.53 8.25
N SER A 83 9.49 18.61 8.57
CA SER A 83 9.14 19.47 9.70
C SER A 83 8.06 20.49 9.33
N GLU A 84 8.02 20.95 8.07
CA GLU A 84 7.09 21.96 7.59
C GLU A 84 6.20 21.41 6.47
N MET A 85 4.87 21.55 6.60
CA MET A 85 3.92 21.03 5.61
C MET A 85 4.09 21.64 4.21
N SER A 86 4.57 22.88 4.12
CA SER A 86 4.83 23.55 2.83
C SER A 86 5.82 22.77 1.95
N GLN A 87 6.73 22.00 2.55
CA GLN A 87 7.70 21.15 1.86
C GLN A 87 7.03 19.94 1.18
N LEU A 88 5.81 19.56 1.57
CA LEU A 88 5.07 18.46 0.95
C LEU A 88 4.29 18.88 -0.30
N LYS A 89 4.13 20.19 -0.56
CA LYS A 89 3.33 20.66 -1.69
C LYS A 89 3.73 20.01 -3.02
N PRO A 90 5.02 19.92 -3.41
CA PRO A 90 5.42 19.30 -4.66
C PRO A 90 5.02 17.81 -4.74
N TYR A 91 5.08 17.08 -3.62
CA TYR A 91 4.70 15.67 -3.55
C TYR A 91 3.19 15.47 -3.70
N PHE A 92 2.38 16.37 -3.13
CA PHE A 92 0.93 16.35 -3.32
C PHE A 92 0.52 16.74 -4.75
N ASP A 93 1.18 17.72 -5.36
CA ASP A 93 0.95 18.09 -6.76
C ASP A 93 1.24 16.88 -7.67
N GLU A 94 2.38 16.20 -7.48
CA GLU A 94 2.72 14.98 -8.22
C GLU A 94 1.75 13.82 -7.95
N LEU A 95 1.33 13.61 -6.69
CA LEU A 95 0.34 12.60 -6.34
C LEU A 95 -0.98 12.84 -7.06
N ALA A 96 -1.47 14.09 -7.06
CA ALA A 96 -2.72 14.46 -7.70
C ALA A 96 -2.68 14.13 -9.20
N GLU A 97 -1.61 14.51 -9.90
CA GLU A 97 -1.44 14.19 -11.31
C GLU A 97 -1.47 12.68 -11.59
N LYS A 98 -0.78 11.89 -10.76
CA LYS A 98 -0.74 10.43 -10.89
C LYS A 98 -2.11 9.80 -10.62
N VAL A 99 -2.83 10.26 -9.60
CA VAL A 99 -4.14 9.74 -9.24
C VAL A 99 -5.18 10.07 -10.30
N ILE A 100 -5.17 11.28 -10.86
CA ILE A 100 -6.09 11.67 -11.94
C ILE A 100 -5.91 10.79 -13.19
N LYS A 101 -4.67 10.36 -13.45
CA LYS A 101 -4.32 9.49 -14.58
C LYS A 101 -4.38 7.99 -14.23
N ALA A 102 -4.66 7.64 -12.98
CA ALA A 102 -4.60 6.25 -12.53
C ALA A 102 -5.85 5.48 -12.97
N GLU A 103 -5.64 4.30 -13.53
CA GLU A 103 -6.71 3.35 -13.79
C GLU A 103 -6.76 2.30 -12.68
N GLY A 104 -7.93 2.10 -12.12
CA GLY A 104 -8.15 1.13 -11.05
C GLY A 104 -7.85 -0.30 -11.49
N LYS A 105 -6.82 -0.90 -10.88
CA LYS A 105 -6.43 -2.27 -11.18
C LYS A 105 -7.12 -3.24 -10.24
N VAL A 106 -7.96 -4.11 -10.79
CA VAL A 106 -8.52 -5.25 -10.04
C VAL A 106 -7.51 -6.38 -10.07
N LEU A 107 -6.93 -6.67 -8.91
CA LEU A 107 -5.97 -7.77 -8.77
C LEU A 107 -6.69 -9.13 -8.76
N LYS A 108 -6.13 -10.10 -9.47
CA LYS A 108 -6.65 -11.47 -9.48
C LYS A 108 -6.30 -12.16 -8.15
N GLN A 109 -7.21 -13.03 -7.69
CA GLN A 109 -6.91 -13.94 -6.59
C GLN A 109 -6.06 -15.10 -7.10
N ASP A 110 -5.03 -15.44 -6.33
CA ASP A 110 -4.23 -16.63 -6.58
C ASP A 110 -5.01 -17.88 -6.14
N VAL A 111 -4.97 -18.94 -6.97
CA VAL A 111 -5.72 -20.19 -6.75
C VAL A 111 -5.38 -20.83 -5.40
N LEU A 112 -4.12 -20.75 -4.98
CA LEU A 112 -3.62 -21.24 -3.68
C LEU A 112 -4.28 -20.52 -2.50
N THR A 113 -4.39 -19.19 -2.55
CA THR A 113 -5.01 -18.37 -1.51
C THR A 113 -6.52 -18.64 -1.42
N MET A 114 -7.15 -18.92 -2.56
CA MET A 114 -8.55 -19.35 -2.63
C MET A 114 -8.77 -20.69 -1.93
N GLY A 115 -7.92 -21.69 -2.18
CA GLY A 115 -7.97 -23.01 -1.54
C GLY A 115 -7.88 -22.93 -0.01
N ALA A 116 -6.88 -22.22 0.51
CA ALA A 116 -6.70 -22.03 1.94
C ALA A 116 -7.89 -21.30 2.60
N ARG A 117 -8.54 -20.37 1.88
CA ARG A 117 -9.73 -19.68 2.37
C ARG A 117 -10.97 -20.58 2.35
N LEU A 118 -11.11 -21.43 1.34
CA LEU A 118 -12.19 -22.40 1.24
C LEU A 118 -12.10 -23.41 2.40
N GLU A 119 -10.90 -23.94 2.67
CA GLU A 119 -10.65 -24.82 3.81
C GLU A 119 -11.03 -24.16 5.14
N ARG A 120 -10.58 -22.93 5.41
CA ARG A 120 -10.97 -22.20 6.63
C ARG A 120 -12.48 -21.98 6.74
N THR A 121 -13.16 -21.77 5.61
CA THR A 121 -14.61 -21.56 5.58
C THR A 121 -15.36 -22.87 5.84
N ILE A 122 -14.90 -23.96 5.25
CA ILE A 122 -15.42 -25.32 5.47
C ILE A 122 -15.22 -25.71 6.94
N ILE A 123 -14.01 -25.53 7.49
CA ILE A 123 -13.72 -25.80 8.91
C ILE A 123 -14.62 -24.97 9.83
N LYS A 124 -14.74 -23.65 9.60
CA LYS A 124 -15.63 -22.79 10.40
C LYS A 124 -17.11 -23.14 10.30
N LYS A 125 -17.58 -23.65 9.16
CA LYS A 125 -18.97 -24.08 8.96
C LYS A 125 -19.21 -25.50 9.51
N GLY A 126 -18.22 -26.39 9.41
CA GLY A 126 -18.26 -27.76 9.94
C GLY A 126 -18.17 -27.82 11.46
N LEU A 127 -17.47 -26.89 12.10
CA LEU A 127 -17.45 -26.70 13.58
C LEU A 127 -18.75 -26.08 14.15
N ARG A 128 -19.76 -25.81 13.31
CA ARG A 128 -21.08 -25.29 13.71
C ARG A 128 -22.19 -26.34 13.62
N LEU A 129 -21.85 -27.61 13.38
CA LEU A 129 -22.74 -28.77 13.52
C LEU A 129 -22.33 -29.57 14.76
#